data_AF-A0A655I308-F1
#
_entry.id   AF-A0A655I308-F1
#
_cell.length_a   1.000
_cell.length_b   1.000
_cell.length_c   1.000
_cell.angle_alpha   90.00
_cell.angle_beta   90.00
_cell.angle_gamma   90.00
#
_symmetry.space_group_name_H-M   'P 1'
#
loop_
_entity.id
_entity.type
_entity.pdbx_description
1 polymer ?
#
loop_
_entity_poly.entity_id
_entity_poly.type
_entity_poly.pdbx_seq_one_letter_code
_entity_poly.pdbx_strand_id
1 'polypeptide(L)'
;MRTPLTSLRTNVELLMASMAPGAPRLPKQEMVDLRADVLAQIEELSTLVGDLVDLSRGDAGEVVHEPVDMADVVDRSLERVRRRRNDILFDVEVIGWQVYGDTAGLSRMALNLMDNAAKWSPPGGHVGVRLSQLDASHAELVVSDRGPGIPVQERRLVFERFYRSASARALPGSGLGLAIVKQVVLNHGGLLRIEDTDPGGQPPGTSIYVLLPGRRMPIPQLPGATAGARSTDIENSRGSANVISVESQSTRAT
;
A
#
# COMPACT_ATOMS: atom_id res chain seq x y z
N MET A 1 1.03 -26.10 -14.43
CA MET A 1 1.22 -25.44 -13.12
C MET A 1 0.90 -26.48 -12.05
N ARG A 2 1.88 -26.86 -11.20
CA ARG A 2 1.56 -27.64 -10.00
C ARG A 2 0.91 -26.66 -9.02
N THR A 3 -0.33 -26.91 -8.64
CA THR A 3 -1.05 -26.09 -7.66
C THR A 3 -0.30 -26.12 -6.32
N PRO A 4 -0.37 -25.07 -5.48
CA PRO A 4 0.25 -25.06 -4.15
C PRO A 4 -0.15 -26.30 -3.32
N LEU A 5 -1.36 -26.80 -3.53
CA LEU A 5 -1.84 -28.05 -2.94
C LEU A 5 -1.06 -29.30 -3.41
N THR A 6 -0.66 -29.35 -4.69
CA THR A 6 0.13 -30.47 -5.23
C THR A 6 1.52 -30.49 -4.61
N SER A 7 2.19 -29.33 -4.54
CA SER A 7 3.52 -29.22 -3.95
C SER A 7 3.50 -29.49 -2.44
N LEU A 8 2.48 -29.01 -1.72
CA LEU A 8 2.25 -29.33 -0.32
C LEU A 8 2.05 -30.82 -0.10
N ARG A 9 1.23 -31.47 -0.93
CA ARG A 9 1.01 -32.91 -0.84
C ARG A 9 2.31 -33.68 -1.04
N THR A 10 3.10 -33.35 -2.06
CA THR A 10 4.39 -34.00 -2.31
C THR A 10 5.37 -33.81 -1.17
N ASN A 11 5.48 -32.61 -0.61
CA ASN A 11 6.39 -32.34 0.51
C ASN A 11 5.97 -33.09 1.79
N VAL A 12 4.66 -33.17 2.07
CA VAL A 12 4.12 -33.96 3.18
C VAL A 12 4.32 -35.47 2.94
N GLU A 13 4.10 -35.97 1.72
CA GLU A 13 4.38 -37.36 1.34
C GLU A 13 5.86 -37.71 1.57
N LEU A 14 6.78 -36.81 1.21
CA LEU A 14 8.22 -36.99 1.44
C LEU A 14 8.58 -36.99 2.93
N LEU A 15 8.00 -36.09 3.72
CA LEU A 15 8.14 -36.09 5.19
C LEU A 15 7.66 -37.42 5.78
N MET A 16 6.48 -37.88 5.39
CA MET A 16 5.91 -39.15 5.86
C MET A 16 6.78 -40.35 5.47
N ALA A 17 7.27 -40.40 4.23
CA ALA A 17 8.16 -41.46 3.75
C ALA A 17 9.48 -41.51 4.55
N SER A 18 10.05 -40.36 4.89
CA SER A 18 11.29 -40.27 5.68
C SER A 18 11.15 -40.68 7.15
N MET A 19 9.92 -40.65 7.69
CA MET A 19 9.62 -41.04 9.06
C MET A 19 9.19 -42.51 9.18
N ALA A 20 9.05 -43.24 8.06
CA ALA A 20 8.64 -44.62 8.06
C ALA A 20 9.70 -45.55 8.71
N PRO A 21 9.29 -46.63 9.41
CA PRO A 21 10.22 -47.57 10.02
C PRO A 21 11.18 -48.18 8.98
N GLY A 22 12.49 -48.00 9.18
CA GLY A 22 13.53 -48.52 8.28
C GLY A 22 13.85 -47.63 7.07
N ALA A 23 13.20 -46.47 6.93
CA ALA A 23 13.53 -45.53 5.86
C ALA A 23 14.88 -44.82 6.10
N PRO A 24 15.62 -44.47 5.04
CA PRO A 24 16.78 -43.60 5.15
C PRO A 24 16.37 -42.26 5.76
N ARG A 25 17.04 -41.85 6.84
CA ARG A 25 16.81 -40.52 7.42
C ARG A 25 17.27 -39.45 6.44
N LEU A 26 16.40 -38.50 6.14
CA LEU A 26 16.78 -37.28 5.43
C LEU A 26 17.91 -36.58 6.22
N PRO A 27 18.91 -36.00 5.53
CA PRO A 27 19.85 -35.08 6.14
C PRO A 27 19.12 -33.99 6.92
N LYS A 28 19.70 -33.55 8.04
CA LYS A 28 19.07 -32.52 8.89
C LYS A 28 18.72 -31.24 8.13
N GLN A 29 19.55 -30.85 7.16
CA GLN A 29 19.35 -29.66 6.34
C GLN A 29 18.13 -29.81 5.42
N GLU A 30 18.01 -30.92 4.69
CA GLU A 30 16.85 -31.20 3.84
C GLU A 30 15.54 -31.25 4.64
N MET A 31 15.60 -31.74 5.88
CA MET A 31 14.44 -31.74 6.79
C MET A 31 14.01 -30.30 7.20
N VAL A 32 14.99 -29.40 7.38
CA VAL A 32 14.72 -27.99 7.70
C VAL A 32 14.12 -27.28 6.49
N ASP A 33 14.71 -27.47 5.32
CA ASP A 33 14.24 -26.87 4.06
C ASP A 33 12.82 -27.34 3.73
N LEU A 34 12.56 -28.65 3.85
CA LEU A 34 11.24 -29.23 3.58
C LEU A 34 10.16 -28.72 4.54
N ARG A 35 10.50 -28.50 5.82
CA ARG A 35 9.58 -27.88 6.79
C ARG A 35 9.31 -26.42 6.45
N ALA A 36 10.34 -25.66 6.07
CA ALA A 36 10.19 -24.28 5.65
C ALA A 36 9.27 -24.17 4.42
N ASP A 37 9.45 -25.05 3.44
CA ASP A 37 8.62 -25.11 2.23
C ASP A 37 7.15 -25.42 2.56
N VAL A 38 6.89 -26.39 3.45
CA VAL A 38 5.53 -26.73 3.89
C VAL A 38 4.86 -25.55 4.59
N LEU A 39 5.57 -24.86 5.48
CA LEU A 39 5.04 -23.67 6.17
C LEU A 39 4.72 -22.55 5.17
N ALA A 40 5.64 -22.26 4.25
CA ALA A 40 5.43 -21.25 3.22
C ALA A 40 4.22 -21.57 2.32
N GLN A 41 4.02 -22.86 1.97
CA GLN A 41 2.87 -23.30 1.18
C GLN A 41 1.54 -23.19 1.95
N ILE A 42 1.54 -23.46 3.26
CA ILE A 42 0.36 -23.27 4.12
C ILE A 42 0.00 -21.79 4.24
N GLU A 43 1.00 -20.91 4.40
CA GLU A 43 0.79 -19.46 4.43
C GLU A 43 0.26 -18.93 3.10
N GLU A 44 0.81 -19.40 1.97
CA GLU A 44 0.32 -19.05 0.63
C GLU A 44 -1.12 -19.51 0.42
N LEU A 45 -1.47 -20.73 0.87
CA LEU A 45 -2.83 -21.26 0.78
C LEU A 45 -3.80 -20.51 1.71
N SER A 46 -3.38 -20.15 2.91
CA SER A 46 -4.17 -19.34 3.84
C SER A 46 -4.46 -17.95 3.28
N THR A 47 -3.45 -17.34 2.64
CA THR A 47 -3.59 -16.06 1.95
C THR A 47 -4.56 -16.18 0.78
N LEU A 48 -4.43 -17.23 -0.05
CA LEU A 48 -5.35 -17.52 -1.16
C LEU A 48 -6.80 -17.68 -0.71
N VAL A 49 -7.04 -18.42 0.38
CA VAL A 49 -8.38 -18.63 0.92
C VAL A 49 -8.95 -17.32 1.45
N GLY A 50 -8.14 -16.52 2.17
CA GLY A 50 -8.51 -15.18 2.61
C GLY A 50 -8.91 -14.31 1.43
N ASP A 51 -8.01 -14.16 0.47
CA ASP A 51 -8.20 -13.37 -0.77
C ASP A 51 -9.47 -13.80 -1.54
N LEU A 52 -9.77 -15.11 -1.61
CA LEU A 52 -10.95 -15.63 -2.30
C LEU A 52 -12.26 -15.33 -1.56
N VAL A 53 -12.29 -15.54 -0.24
CA VAL A 53 -13.44 -15.15 0.61
C VAL A 53 -13.71 -13.66 0.48
N ASP A 54 -12.64 -12.88 0.37
CA ASP A 54 -12.67 -11.44 0.28
C ASP A 54 -13.21 -10.94 -1.05
N LEU A 55 -12.77 -11.53 -2.16
CA LEU A 55 -13.35 -11.29 -3.48
C LEU A 55 -14.83 -11.70 -3.51
N SER A 56 -15.19 -12.81 -2.86
CA SER A 56 -16.58 -13.29 -2.80
C SER A 56 -17.50 -12.39 -1.97
N ARG A 57 -17.00 -11.71 -0.92
CA ARG A 57 -17.81 -10.76 -0.14
C ARG A 57 -18.12 -9.48 -0.92
N GLY A 58 -17.15 -9.00 -1.72
CA GLY A 58 -17.36 -7.86 -2.60
C GLY A 58 -18.45 -8.09 -3.64
N ASP A 59 -18.68 -9.35 -4.02
CA ASP A 59 -19.69 -9.74 -5.02
C ASP A 59 -21.08 -10.08 -4.40
N ALA A 60 -21.20 -10.28 -3.08
CA ALA A 60 -22.40 -10.90 -2.48
C ALA A 60 -22.94 -10.30 -1.15
N GLY A 61 -22.26 -9.33 -0.52
CA GLY A 61 -22.65 -8.80 0.80
C GLY A 61 -23.10 -7.33 0.82
N GLU A 62 -23.95 -6.97 1.80
CA GLU A 62 -24.19 -5.56 2.16
C GLU A 62 -22.90 -4.94 2.70
N VAL A 63 -22.24 -4.14 1.89
CA VAL A 63 -21.08 -3.35 2.29
C VAL A 63 -21.57 -2.15 3.10
N VAL A 64 -21.27 -2.12 4.40
CA VAL A 64 -21.56 -0.98 5.25
C VAL A 64 -20.57 0.13 4.90
N HIS A 65 -21.08 1.22 4.35
CA HIS A 65 -20.28 2.41 4.07
C HIS A 65 -20.33 3.34 5.28
N GLU A 66 -19.17 3.70 5.79
CA GLU A 66 -19.02 4.61 6.92
C GLU A 66 -17.90 5.63 6.66
N PRO A 67 -17.85 6.73 7.43
CA PRO A 67 -16.68 7.60 7.48
C PRO A 67 -15.43 6.84 7.93
N VAL A 68 -14.45 6.68 7.03
CA VAL A 68 -13.18 5.99 7.29
C VAL A 68 -12.03 6.99 7.30
N ASP A 69 -11.26 7.00 8.38
CA ASP A 69 -10.00 7.74 8.47
C ASP A 69 -8.87 6.95 7.78
N MET A 70 -8.37 7.47 6.66
CA MET A 70 -7.29 6.83 5.92
C MET A 70 -5.95 6.85 6.63
N ALA A 71 -5.72 7.78 7.56
CA ALA A 71 -4.49 7.79 8.36
C ALA A 71 -4.47 6.58 9.31
N ASP A 72 -5.56 6.32 10.05
CA ASP A 72 -5.68 5.13 10.92
C ASP A 72 -5.58 3.83 10.11
N VAL A 73 -6.18 3.79 8.92
CA VAL A 73 -6.07 2.65 8.00
C VAL A 73 -4.61 2.38 7.61
N VAL A 74 -3.86 3.42 7.23
CA VAL A 74 -2.45 3.28 6.85
C VAL A 74 -1.62 2.85 8.06
N ASP A 75 -1.79 3.48 9.22
CA ASP A 75 -1.02 3.20 10.44
C ASP A 75 -1.20 1.74 10.91
N ARG A 76 -2.44 1.26 11.00
CA ARG A 76 -2.72 -0.14 11.37
C ARG A 76 -2.16 -1.14 10.38
N SER A 77 -2.24 -0.81 9.09
CA SER A 77 -1.74 -1.68 8.04
C SER A 77 -0.21 -1.73 8.05
N LEU A 78 0.44 -0.59 8.26
CA LEU A 78 1.88 -0.46 8.41
C LEU A 78 2.41 -1.26 9.60
N GLU A 79 1.72 -1.20 10.74
CA GLU A 79 2.09 -1.97 11.94
C GLU A 79 2.13 -3.48 11.63
N ARG A 80 1.14 -3.99 10.88
CA ARG A 80 1.08 -5.40 10.47
C ARG A 80 2.22 -5.76 9.52
N VAL A 81 2.52 -4.91 8.54
CA VAL A 81 3.59 -5.16 7.55
C VAL A 81 4.95 -5.18 8.25
N ARG A 82 5.23 -4.22 9.14
CA ARG A 82 6.49 -4.14 9.91
C ARG A 82 6.75 -5.37 10.78
N ARG A 83 5.70 -6.01 11.32
CA ARG A 83 5.85 -7.28 12.06
C ARG A 83 6.30 -8.44 11.17
N ARG A 84 5.91 -8.44 9.89
CA ARG A 84 6.26 -9.48 8.91
C ARG A 84 7.59 -9.21 8.20
N ARG A 85 7.95 -7.94 8.03
CA ARG A 85 9.15 -7.47 7.31
C ARG A 85 9.90 -6.46 8.17
N ASN A 86 10.77 -6.99 9.05
CA ASN A 86 11.63 -6.19 9.92
C ASN A 86 12.92 -5.70 9.22
N ASP A 87 13.13 -6.13 7.97
CA ASP A 87 14.26 -5.81 7.12
C ASP A 87 14.03 -4.56 6.24
N ILE A 88 12.83 -3.98 6.25
CA ILE A 88 12.43 -2.86 5.39
C ILE A 88 12.16 -1.60 6.22
N LEU A 89 12.66 -0.46 5.74
CA LEU A 89 12.40 0.86 6.30
C LEU A 89 11.19 1.49 5.61
N PHE A 90 10.33 2.17 6.36
CA PHE A 90 9.13 2.82 5.84
C PHE A 90 9.18 4.31 6.10
N ASP A 91 9.16 5.09 5.02
CA ASP A 91 9.08 6.55 5.02
C ASP A 91 7.62 6.95 4.84
N VAL A 92 6.99 7.49 5.88
CA VAL A 92 5.52 7.68 5.94
C VAL A 92 5.16 9.14 6.12
N GLU A 93 4.38 9.66 5.17
CA GLU A 93 3.86 11.03 5.17
C GLU A 93 2.37 11.02 4.85
N VAL A 94 1.52 10.95 5.88
CA VAL A 94 0.07 10.86 5.72
C VAL A 94 -0.66 12.04 6.32
N ILE A 95 -1.57 12.64 5.54
CA ILE A 95 -2.51 13.64 6.04
C ILE A 95 -3.80 12.99 6.58
N GLY A 96 -4.53 13.69 7.44
CA GLY A 96 -5.88 13.31 7.81
C GLY A 96 -6.84 13.44 6.62
N TRP A 97 -7.34 12.31 6.12
CA TRP A 97 -8.28 12.24 5.01
C TRP A 97 -9.39 11.23 5.30
N GLN A 98 -10.64 11.65 5.10
CA GLN A 98 -11.80 10.83 5.35
C GLN A 98 -12.42 10.38 4.02
N VAL A 99 -12.54 9.06 3.84
CA VAL A 99 -13.25 8.42 2.72
C VAL A 99 -14.58 7.91 3.25
N TYR A 100 -15.66 7.97 2.46
CA TYR A 100 -16.90 7.28 2.82
C TYR A 100 -16.91 5.92 2.14
N GLY A 101 -16.80 4.84 2.92
CA GLY A 101 -16.38 3.56 2.37
C GLY A 101 -16.45 2.38 3.31
N ASP A 102 -15.99 1.25 2.80
CA ASP A 102 -15.76 0.02 3.53
C ASP A 102 -14.41 0.05 4.24
N THR A 103 -14.42 0.19 5.56
CA THR A 103 -13.22 0.15 6.40
C THR A 103 -12.39 -1.11 6.17
N ALA A 104 -13.04 -2.29 6.01
CA ALA A 104 -12.34 -3.55 5.81
C ALA A 104 -11.67 -3.62 4.43
N GLY A 105 -12.40 -3.20 3.39
CA GLY A 105 -11.88 -3.08 2.02
C GLY A 105 -10.70 -2.13 1.92
N LEU A 106 -10.81 -0.91 2.46
CA LEU A 106 -9.74 0.09 2.45
C LEU A 106 -8.51 -0.37 3.23
N SER A 107 -8.70 -1.00 4.40
CA SER A 107 -7.62 -1.63 5.17
C SER A 107 -6.89 -2.71 4.37
N ARG A 108 -7.65 -3.53 3.64
CA ARG A 108 -7.08 -4.59 2.80
C ARG A 108 -6.32 -4.03 1.60
N MET A 109 -6.84 -2.98 0.97
CA MET A 109 -6.14 -2.29 -0.11
C MET A 109 -4.79 -1.76 0.37
N ALA A 110 -4.78 -1.00 1.48
CA ALA A 110 -3.55 -0.44 2.05
C ALA A 110 -2.54 -1.55 2.41
N LEU A 111 -3.01 -2.63 3.04
CA LEU A 111 -2.18 -3.78 3.40
C LEU A 111 -1.54 -4.44 2.17
N ASN A 112 -2.33 -4.69 1.11
CA ASN A 112 -1.84 -5.32 -0.11
C ASN A 112 -0.81 -4.45 -0.85
N LEU A 113 -1.02 -3.14 -0.89
CA LEU A 113 -0.06 -2.21 -1.49
C LEU A 113 1.28 -2.26 -0.74
N MET A 114 1.24 -2.12 0.59
CA MET A 114 2.46 -2.11 1.42
C MET A 114 3.16 -3.46 1.49
N ASP A 115 2.42 -4.57 1.58
CA ASP A 115 3.01 -5.91 1.53
C ASP A 115 3.70 -6.16 0.18
N ASN A 116 3.10 -5.73 -0.94
CA ASN A 116 3.74 -5.85 -2.24
C ASN A 116 5.01 -5.00 -2.31
N ALA A 117 4.95 -3.73 -1.89
CA ALA A 117 6.12 -2.84 -1.89
C ALA A 117 7.27 -3.39 -1.03
N ALA A 118 6.97 -3.89 0.17
CA ALA A 118 7.96 -4.51 1.05
C ALA A 118 8.49 -5.84 0.49
N LYS A 119 7.63 -6.64 -0.14
CA LYS A 119 7.99 -7.90 -0.79
C LYS A 119 9.01 -7.70 -1.91
N TRP A 120 8.82 -6.66 -2.72
CA TRP A 120 9.64 -6.38 -3.89
C TRP A 120 10.86 -5.50 -3.61
N SER A 121 10.89 -4.86 -2.44
CA SER A 121 12.05 -4.08 -2.00
C SER A 121 13.23 -4.97 -1.64
N PRO A 122 14.47 -4.54 -1.94
CA PRO A 122 15.67 -5.21 -1.47
C PRO A 122 15.78 -5.15 0.06
N PRO A 123 16.49 -6.09 0.71
CA PRO A 123 16.75 -6.03 2.14
C PRO A 123 17.44 -4.72 2.55
N GLY A 124 16.99 -4.10 3.64
CA GLY A 124 17.44 -2.76 4.05
C GLY A 124 16.92 -1.61 3.17
N GLY A 125 16.03 -1.91 2.22
CA GLY A 125 15.43 -0.93 1.33
C GLY A 125 14.39 -0.04 2.01
N HIS A 126 13.98 0.99 1.28
CA HIS A 126 12.99 1.98 1.72
C HIS A 126 11.70 1.83 0.92
N VAL A 127 10.58 1.76 1.63
CA VAL A 127 9.22 1.86 1.07
C VAL A 127 8.62 3.21 1.46
N GLY A 128 8.24 4.00 0.47
CA GLY A 128 7.54 5.26 0.67
C GLY A 128 6.03 5.04 0.75
N VAL A 129 5.38 5.65 1.74
CA VAL A 129 3.91 5.68 1.87
C VAL A 129 3.49 7.12 2.08
N ARG A 130 2.86 7.73 1.06
CA ARG A 130 2.42 9.12 1.13
C ARG A 130 0.92 9.21 0.88
N LEU A 131 0.19 9.92 1.72
CA LEU A 131 -1.18 10.33 1.47
C LEU A 131 -1.22 11.86 1.45
N SER A 132 -1.49 12.42 0.27
CA SER A 132 -1.53 13.88 0.07
C SER A 132 -2.82 14.31 -0.61
N GLN A 133 -3.31 15.49 -0.25
CA GLN A 133 -4.48 16.08 -0.89
C GLN A 133 -4.10 16.53 -2.31
N LEU A 134 -4.88 16.10 -3.31
CA LEU A 134 -4.71 16.53 -4.69
C LEU A 134 -5.62 17.73 -5.00
N ASP A 135 -6.87 17.67 -4.55
CA ASP A 135 -7.85 18.75 -4.68
C ASP A 135 -8.85 18.75 -3.51
N ALA A 136 -9.91 19.57 -3.59
CA ALA A 136 -10.90 19.70 -2.52
C ALA A 136 -11.66 18.39 -2.19
N SER A 137 -11.76 17.48 -3.15
CA SER A 137 -12.55 16.25 -3.09
C SER A 137 -11.72 14.97 -3.26
N HIS A 138 -10.42 15.07 -3.57
CA HIS A 138 -9.57 13.91 -3.78
C HIS A 138 -8.23 14.00 -3.04
N ALA A 139 -7.79 12.85 -2.53
CA ALA A 139 -6.43 12.63 -2.09
C ALA A 139 -5.79 11.50 -2.91
N GLU A 140 -4.47 11.53 -3.00
CA GLU A 140 -3.67 10.50 -3.65
C GLU A 140 -2.86 9.76 -2.58
N LEU A 141 -3.10 8.45 -2.46
CA LEU A 141 -2.26 7.51 -1.71
C LEU A 141 -1.22 6.94 -2.68
N VAL A 142 0.05 7.14 -2.38
CA VAL A 142 1.19 6.64 -3.15
C VAL A 142 1.96 5.66 -2.29
N VAL A 143 2.15 4.45 -2.81
CA VAL A 143 3.05 3.45 -2.22
C VAL A 143 4.16 3.15 -3.21
N SER A 144 5.40 3.41 -2.81
CA SER A 144 6.59 3.35 -3.65
C SER A 144 7.62 2.37 -3.09
N ASP A 145 8.15 1.51 -3.95
CA ASP A 145 9.28 0.63 -3.65
C ASP A 145 10.49 0.89 -4.54
N ARG A 146 11.62 0.31 -4.16
CA ARG A 146 12.87 0.28 -4.93
C ARG A 146 13.20 -1.11 -5.47
N GLY A 147 12.15 -1.88 -5.79
CA GLY A 147 12.24 -3.20 -6.39
C GLY A 147 12.51 -3.14 -7.89
N PRO A 148 12.42 -4.29 -8.60
CA PRO A 148 12.77 -4.42 -10.01
C PRO A 148 11.91 -3.60 -10.99
N GLY A 149 10.80 -3.02 -10.53
CA GLY A 149 9.84 -2.32 -11.38
C GLY A 149 8.81 -3.25 -12.05
N ILE A 150 7.80 -2.63 -12.67
CA ILE A 150 6.80 -3.32 -13.49
C ILE A 150 6.91 -2.82 -14.93
N PRO A 151 7.24 -3.71 -15.90
CA PRO A 151 7.29 -3.34 -17.31
C PRO A 151 5.98 -2.72 -17.79
N VAL A 152 6.06 -1.69 -18.64
CA VAL A 152 4.90 -0.91 -19.10
C VAL A 152 3.79 -1.79 -19.68
N GLN A 153 4.16 -2.82 -20.46
CA GLN A 153 3.22 -3.78 -21.06
C GLN A 153 2.51 -4.67 -20.04
N GLU A 154 3.05 -4.84 -18.83
CA GLU A 154 2.47 -5.65 -17.76
C GLU A 154 1.62 -4.81 -16.80
N ARG A 155 1.77 -3.48 -16.77
CA ARG A 155 1.08 -2.59 -15.80
C ARG A 155 -0.45 -2.71 -15.80
N ARG A 156 -1.07 -3.08 -16.93
CA ARG A 156 -2.51 -3.38 -16.98
C ARG A 156 -2.84 -4.78 -16.48
N LEU A 157 -1.98 -5.75 -16.79
CA LEU A 157 -2.18 -7.17 -16.50
C LEU A 157 -1.97 -7.50 -15.03
N VAL A 158 -1.09 -6.78 -14.32
CA VAL A 158 -0.82 -6.99 -12.89
C VAL A 158 -2.04 -6.80 -11.99
N PHE A 159 -3.10 -6.15 -12.48
CA PHE A 159 -4.37 -6.02 -11.77
C PHE A 159 -5.39 -7.12 -12.10
N GLU A 160 -5.05 -8.05 -13.01
CA GLU A 160 -5.91 -9.18 -13.33
C GLU A 160 -5.73 -10.30 -12.31
N ARG A 161 -6.82 -11.00 -11.98
CA ARG A 161 -6.82 -12.06 -10.97
C ARG A 161 -5.88 -13.19 -11.39
N PHE A 162 -5.06 -13.66 -10.45
CA PHE A 162 -4.07 -14.73 -10.63
C PHE A 162 -2.94 -14.40 -11.61
N TYR A 163 -2.86 -13.17 -12.12
CA TYR A 163 -1.76 -12.77 -12.97
C TYR A 163 -0.46 -12.66 -12.15
N ARG A 164 0.61 -13.22 -12.68
CA ARG A 164 1.96 -13.12 -12.12
C ARG A 164 2.96 -12.97 -13.26
N SER A 165 3.83 -11.95 -13.17
CA SER A 165 4.92 -11.74 -14.12
C SER A 165 5.86 -12.95 -14.13
N ALA A 166 6.64 -13.11 -15.21
CA ALA A 166 7.64 -14.18 -15.29
C ALA A 166 8.68 -14.09 -14.16
N SER A 167 9.13 -12.88 -13.83
CA SER A 167 10.05 -12.60 -12.72
C SER A 167 9.42 -12.86 -11.34
N ALA A 168 8.10 -12.74 -11.21
CA ALA A 168 7.37 -13.00 -9.97
C ALA A 168 7.02 -14.46 -9.71
N ARG A 169 7.17 -15.35 -10.70
CA ARG A 169 6.76 -16.76 -10.57
C ARG A 169 7.58 -17.55 -9.54
N ALA A 170 8.80 -17.11 -9.23
CA ALA A 170 9.66 -17.76 -8.24
C ALA A 170 9.37 -17.31 -6.79
N LEU A 171 8.73 -16.14 -6.58
CA LEU A 171 8.38 -15.66 -5.24
C LEU A 171 6.99 -16.14 -4.80
N PRO A 172 6.75 -16.48 -3.52
CA PRO A 172 5.42 -16.90 -3.04
C PRO A 172 4.37 -15.81 -3.28
N GLY A 173 3.15 -16.17 -3.72
CA GLY A 173 2.05 -15.21 -3.91
C GLY A 173 0.92 -15.69 -4.82
N SER A 174 -0.32 -15.34 -4.44
CA SER A 174 -1.56 -15.72 -5.11
C SER A 174 -1.80 -15.03 -6.46
N GLY A 175 -1.23 -13.84 -6.67
CA GLY A 175 -1.59 -12.97 -7.79
C GLY A 175 -2.96 -12.30 -7.62
N LEU A 176 -3.52 -12.28 -6.40
CA LEU A 176 -4.81 -11.64 -6.12
C LEU A 176 -4.67 -10.25 -5.48
N GLY A 177 -3.54 -9.96 -4.81
CA GLY A 177 -3.40 -8.73 -4.03
C GLY A 177 -3.67 -7.44 -4.80
N LEU A 178 -3.08 -7.27 -6.00
CA LEU A 178 -3.34 -6.08 -6.83
C LEU A 178 -4.74 -6.09 -7.47
N ALA A 179 -5.31 -7.27 -7.76
CA ALA A 179 -6.70 -7.36 -8.22
C ALA A 179 -7.68 -6.90 -7.12
N ILE A 180 -7.40 -7.24 -5.86
CA ILE A 180 -8.15 -6.76 -4.69
C ILE A 180 -8.03 -5.24 -4.58
N VAL A 181 -6.81 -4.70 -4.70
CA VAL A 181 -6.59 -3.23 -4.72
C VAL A 181 -7.47 -2.58 -5.79
N LYS A 182 -7.42 -3.06 -7.04
CA LYS A 182 -8.23 -2.52 -8.14
C LYS A 182 -9.73 -2.57 -7.81
N GLN A 183 -10.23 -3.69 -7.30
CA GLN A 183 -11.64 -3.82 -6.94
C GLN A 183 -12.06 -2.82 -5.85
N VAL A 184 -11.28 -2.72 -4.77
CA VAL A 184 -11.57 -1.80 -3.66
C VAL A 184 -11.57 -0.37 -4.16
N VAL A 185 -10.55 0.05 -4.91
CA VAL A 185 -10.44 1.42 -5.42
C VAL A 185 -11.64 1.79 -6.30
N LEU A 186 -12.03 0.90 -7.23
CA LEU A 186 -13.16 1.14 -8.11
C LEU A 186 -14.49 1.18 -7.34
N ASN A 187 -14.69 0.32 -6.34
CA ASN A 187 -15.88 0.33 -5.48
C ASN A 187 -16.03 1.64 -4.69
N HIS A 188 -14.92 2.32 -4.41
CA HIS A 188 -14.91 3.61 -3.72
C HIS A 188 -14.91 4.81 -4.68
N GLY A 189 -15.12 4.60 -5.99
CA GLY A 189 -15.13 5.67 -6.99
C GLY A 189 -13.74 6.28 -7.26
N GLY A 190 -12.68 5.57 -6.88
CA GLY A 190 -11.30 6.00 -7.07
C GLY A 190 -10.70 5.59 -8.41
N LEU A 191 -9.44 5.95 -8.61
CA LEU A 191 -8.63 5.59 -9.77
C LEU A 191 -7.27 5.08 -9.31
N LEU A 192 -6.61 4.30 -10.16
CA LEU A 192 -5.27 3.79 -9.88
C LEU A 192 -4.36 3.85 -11.10
N ARG A 193 -3.07 4.10 -10.87
CA ARG A 193 -2.02 4.06 -11.91
C ARG A 193 -0.70 3.54 -11.34
N ILE A 194 0.17 3.07 -12.23
CA ILE A 194 1.51 2.56 -11.90
C ILE A 194 2.54 3.38 -12.69
N GLU A 195 3.57 3.85 -12.00
CA GLU A 195 4.77 4.43 -12.59
C GLU A 195 6.03 3.85 -11.98
N ASP A 196 7.17 4.15 -12.59
CA ASP A 196 8.46 3.82 -12.01
C ASP A 196 8.77 4.82 -10.89
N THR A 197 9.35 4.34 -9.79
CA THR A 197 9.75 5.22 -8.68
C THR A 197 10.91 6.12 -9.09
N ASP A 198 11.86 5.58 -9.84
CA ASP A 198 13.02 6.27 -10.39
C ASP A 198 13.12 5.94 -11.90
N PRO A 199 12.50 6.76 -12.77
CA PRO A 199 12.54 6.56 -14.22
C PRO A 199 13.99 6.56 -14.73
N GLY A 200 14.45 5.41 -15.23
CA GLY A 200 15.84 5.21 -15.69
C GLY A 200 16.79 4.64 -14.64
N GLY A 201 16.33 4.47 -13.39
CA GLY A 201 17.06 3.77 -12.34
C GLY A 201 17.25 2.28 -12.63
N GLN A 202 18.29 1.69 -12.01
CA GLN A 202 18.56 0.26 -12.04
C GLN A 202 18.73 -0.27 -10.60
N PRO A 203 17.68 -0.81 -9.97
CA PRO A 203 16.34 -1.03 -10.53
C PRO A 203 15.46 0.23 -10.52
N PRO A 204 14.44 0.32 -11.40
CA PRO A 204 13.58 1.51 -11.53
C PRO A 204 12.55 1.68 -10.39
N GLY A 205 12.28 0.64 -9.58
CA GLY A 205 11.25 0.68 -8.55
C GLY A 205 9.83 0.73 -9.11
N THR A 206 8.83 0.54 -8.24
CA THR A 206 7.41 0.69 -8.59
C THR A 206 6.72 1.68 -7.67
N SER A 207 5.97 2.61 -8.23
CA SER A 207 5.08 3.51 -7.50
C SER A 207 3.65 3.27 -7.95
N ILE A 208 2.80 2.89 -7.01
CA ILE A 208 1.36 2.70 -7.21
C ILE A 208 0.63 3.90 -6.61
N TYR A 209 -0.13 4.59 -7.45
CA TYR A 209 -0.91 5.76 -7.06
C TYR A 209 -2.38 5.37 -7.03
N VAL A 210 -3.05 5.75 -5.95
CA VAL A 210 -4.47 5.50 -5.73
C VAL A 210 -5.15 6.83 -5.40
N LEU A 211 -6.03 7.26 -6.30
CA LEU A 211 -6.89 8.42 -6.10
C LEU A 211 -8.12 7.99 -5.29
N LEU A 212 -8.37 8.67 -4.18
CA LEU A 212 -9.49 8.39 -3.28
C LEU A 212 -10.39 9.62 -3.14
N PRO A 213 -11.69 9.53 -3.49
CA PRO A 213 -12.63 10.60 -3.21
C PRO A 213 -12.90 10.69 -1.72
N GLY A 214 -13.09 11.90 -1.21
CA GLY A 214 -13.30 12.13 0.21
C GLY A 214 -13.18 13.59 0.58
N ARG A 215 -12.79 13.82 1.83
CA ARG A 215 -12.58 15.17 2.36
C ARG A 215 -11.42 15.18 3.35
N ARG A 216 -10.72 16.31 3.41
CA ARG A 216 -9.70 16.52 4.42
C ARG A 216 -10.33 16.54 5.81
N MET A 217 -9.71 15.84 6.75
CA MET A 217 -10.13 15.92 8.13
C MET A 217 -9.60 17.20 8.78
N PRO A 218 -10.38 17.84 9.67
CA PRO A 218 -9.87 18.88 10.53
C PRO A 218 -8.69 18.32 11.35
N ILE A 219 -7.60 19.06 11.41
CA ILE A 219 -6.52 18.75 12.36
C ILE A 219 -7.15 18.82 13.76
N PRO A 220 -7.01 17.78 14.61
CA PRO A 220 -7.50 17.85 15.98
C PRO A 220 -6.93 19.10 16.64
N GLN A 221 -7.79 20.07 16.96
CA GLN A 221 -7.37 21.21 17.77
C GLN A 221 -7.07 20.66 19.15
N LEU A 222 -5.79 20.67 19.55
CA LEU A 222 -5.39 20.37 20.93
C LEU A 222 -6.23 21.25 21.87
N PRO A 223 -7.01 20.67 22.80
CA PRO A 223 -7.69 21.47 23.81
C PRO A 223 -6.62 22.02 24.77
N GLY A 224 -6.16 23.25 24.53
CA GLY A 224 -5.10 23.85 25.33
C GLY A 224 -4.48 25.16 24.87
N ALA A 225 -4.86 25.74 23.73
CA ALA A 225 -4.51 27.13 23.41
C ALA A 225 -5.69 28.05 23.73
N THR A 226 -6.14 28.06 25.00
CA THR A 226 -7.07 29.08 25.48
C THR A 226 -6.41 30.44 25.37
N ALA A 227 -7.09 31.31 24.62
CA ALA A 227 -7.06 32.76 24.66
C ALA A 227 -6.53 33.32 25.99
N GLY A 228 -5.40 34.02 25.92
CA GLY A 228 -4.74 34.62 27.07
C GLY A 228 -3.80 35.75 26.66
N ALA A 229 -4.30 36.71 25.88
CA ALA A 229 -3.68 38.04 25.80
C ALA A 229 -4.80 39.09 25.84
N ARG A 230 -5.12 39.48 27.06
CA ARG A 230 -5.90 40.68 27.37
C ARG A 230 -5.14 41.90 26.84
N SER A 231 -5.94 42.86 26.39
CA SER A 231 -5.61 44.24 26.06
C SER A 231 -4.45 44.83 26.84
N THR A 232 -3.50 45.42 26.12
CA THR A 232 -2.83 46.64 26.56
C THR A 232 -3.02 47.68 25.48
N ASP A 233 -3.90 48.62 25.77
CA ASP A 233 -3.98 49.93 25.13
C ASP A 233 -2.59 50.58 25.17
N ILE A 234 -2.01 50.86 24.01
CA ILE A 234 -1.05 51.95 23.85
C ILE A 234 -1.42 52.70 22.58
N GLU A 235 -2.07 53.84 22.78
CA GLU A 235 -2.07 54.96 21.84
C GLU A 235 -0.63 55.27 21.41
N ASN A 236 -0.35 55.26 20.11
CA ASN A 236 0.45 56.35 19.58
C ASN A 236 0.13 56.64 18.11
N SER A 237 -0.44 57.82 17.95
CA SER A 237 -0.67 58.55 16.70
C SER A 237 0.63 58.95 15.99
N ARG A 238 0.68 58.81 14.64
CA ARG A 238 1.01 59.84 13.62
C ARG A 238 1.73 59.28 12.38
N GLY A 239 1.27 59.72 11.20
CA GLY A 239 1.96 59.67 9.89
C GLY A 239 1.40 58.61 8.94
N SER A 240 0.36 58.87 8.14
CA SER A 240 0.33 59.63 6.87
C SER A 240 1.16 59.01 5.73
N ALA A 241 0.44 58.69 4.63
CA ALA A 241 0.89 58.40 3.26
C ALA A 241 1.60 57.03 3.04
N ASN A 242 1.39 56.26 1.96
CA ASN A 242 0.80 56.54 0.66
C ASN A 242 0.40 55.22 -0.02
N VAL A 243 -0.72 55.22 -0.75
CA VAL A 243 -1.12 54.17 -1.71
C VAL A 243 -0.56 54.56 -3.07
N ILE A 244 0.20 53.69 -3.75
CA ILE A 244 0.35 53.74 -5.22
C ILE A 244 0.50 52.31 -5.77
N SER A 245 -0.53 51.87 -6.51
CA SER A 245 -0.49 50.80 -7.50
C SER A 245 0.37 51.21 -8.70
N VAL A 246 1.08 50.27 -9.31
CA VAL A 246 1.59 50.44 -10.67
C VAL A 246 1.20 49.23 -11.51
N GLU A 247 0.33 49.48 -12.48
CA GLU A 247 -0.01 48.60 -13.59
C GLU A 247 0.48 49.27 -14.89
N SER A 248 0.99 48.43 -15.81
CA SER A 248 1.05 48.61 -17.27
C SER A 248 2.00 49.64 -17.91
N GLN A 249 2.90 49.12 -18.78
CA GLN A 249 2.96 49.33 -20.26
C GLN A 249 4.36 48.90 -20.76
N SER A 250 4.47 47.86 -21.59
CA SER A 250 4.42 47.88 -23.06
C SER A 250 5.63 48.58 -23.71
N THR A 251 6.53 47.80 -24.34
CA THR A 251 7.15 48.23 -25.60
C THR A 251 7.62 47.03 -26.42
N ARG A 252 7.31 47.11 -27.71
CA ARG A 252 7.55 46.17 -28.79
C ARG A 252 8.77 46.66 -29.59
N ALA A 253 9.39 45.74 -30.32
CA ALA A 253 10.25 45.93 -31.49
C ALA A 253 11.72 46.34 -31.28
N THR A 254 12.63 45.42 -31.62
CA THR A 254 13.33 45.43 -32.92
C THR A 254 13.66 43.97 -33.28
#